data_AF-A0A355BCX6-F1
#
_entry.id   AF-A0A355BCX6-F1
#
_cell.length_a   1.000
_cell.length_b   1.000
_cell.length_c   1.000
_cell.angle_alpha   90.00
_cell.angle_beta   90.00
_cell.angle_gamma   90.00
#
_symmetry.space_group_name_H-M   'P 1'
#
loop_
_entity.id
_entity.type
_entity.pdbx_description
1 polymer ?
#
loop_
_entity_poly.entity_id
_entity_poly.type
_entity_poly.pdbx_seq_one_letter_code
_entity_poly.pdbx_strand_id
1 'polypeptide(L)'
;MKHWIQAARLRTLPLSLSGIIVGSGYAYYQNPDNYNYTILILALLTTLGLQILSNYANDYGDGIKGTDRNRIGEKRLVAAGIITAQQMKNATIITGVVTFVLSLALIYVSFGKDNFSFSLLFFLLGLSSIVAAIKYTVGLNAYGYSGFGDVAVFIFFGLVSVLGSNFLYVHFLDWK
;
A
#
# COMPACT_ATOMS: atom_id res chain seq x y z
N MET A 1 12.78 -17.59 -6.83
CA MET A 1 11.45 -17.31 -6.23
C MET A 1 11.52 -17.02 -4.72
N LYS A 2 12.14 -17.88 -3.90
CA LYS A 2 12.21 -17.70 -2.43
C LYS A 2 12.67 -16.32 -1.96
N HIS A 3 13.67 -15.74 -2.64
CA HIS A 3 14.19 -14.40 -2.32
C HIS A 3 13.17 -13.28 -2.53
N TRP A 4 12.38 -13.31 -3.61
CA TRP A 4 11.35 -12.28 -3.85
C TRP A 4 10.24 -12.32 -2.80
N ILE A 5 9.81 -13.53 -2.40
CA ILE A 5 8.85 -13.72 -1.30
C ILE A 5 9.42 -13.20 0.03
N GLN A 6 10.71 -13.43 0.28
CA GLN A 6 11.38 -12.89 1.45
C GLN A 6 11.44 -11.36 1.43
N ALA A 7 11.79 -10.75 0.30
CA ALA A 7 11.81 -9.29 0.15
C ALA A 7 10.40 -8.67 0.29
N ALA A 8 9.34 -9.40 -0.07
CA ALA A 8 7.96 -8.96 0.09
C ALA A 8 7.51 -8.90 1.56
N ARG A 9 8.26 -9.52 2.49
CA ARG A 9 8.00 -9.61 3.93
C ARG A 9 6.57 -10.05 4.26
N LEU A 10 6.28 -11.33 4.05
CA LEU A 10 4.96 -11.91 4.31
C LEU A 10 4.39 -11.57 5.71
N ARG A 11 5.24 -11.43 6.73
CA ARG A 11 4.83 -11.06 8.10
C ARG A 11 4.22 -9.66 8.22
N THR A 12 4.48 -8.78 7.27
CA THR A 12 3.92 -7.42 7.22
C THR A 12 2.57 -7.35 6.51
N LEU A 13 2.22 -8.36 5.72
CA LEU A 13 0.99 -8.35 4.93
C LEU A 13 -0.29 -8.33 5.79
N PRO A 14 -0.41 -9.09 6.91
CA PRO A 14 -1.61 -9.04 7.74
C PRO A 14 -1.95 -7.64 8.25
N LEU A 15 -0.94 -6.81 8.54
CA LEU A 15 -1.13 -5.41 8.94
C LEU A 15 -1.86 -4.64 7.82
N SER A 16 -1.37 -4.74 6.58
CA SER A 16 -1.96 -4.04 5.42
C SER A 16 -3.39 -4.48 5.10
N LEU A 17 -3.73 -5.74 5.39
CA LEU A 17 -5.06 -6.31 5.13
C LEU A 17 -6.08 -5.91 6.18
N SER A 18 -5.66 -5.72 7.44
CA SER A 18 -6.55 -5.55 8.58
C SER A 18 -7.55 -4.40 8.39
N GLY A 19 -7.09 -3.22 7.97
CA GLY A 19 -7.96 -2.06 7.78
C GLY A 19 -8.98 -2.24 6.65
N ILE A 20 -8.58 -2.89 5.55
CA ILE A 20 -9.49 -3.24 4.44
C ILE A 20 -10.56 -4.22 4.92
N ILE A 21 -10.19 -5.26 5.67
CA ILE A 21 -11.14 -6.24 6.20
C ILE A 21 -12.14 -5.57 7.15
N VAL A 22 -11.66 -4.70 8.04
CA VAL A 22 -12.52 -3.97 8.99
C VAL A 22 -13.47 -3.02 8.25
N GLY A 23 -12.95 -2.17 7.36
CA GLY A 23 -13.77 -1.21 6.60
C GLY A 23 -14.78 -1.91 5.69
N SER A 24 -14.38 -2.99 5.04
CA SER A 24 -15.26 -3.82 4.21
C SER A 24 -16.31 -4.57 5.03
N GLY A 25 -15.95 -5.08 6.22
CA GLY A 25 -16.90 -5.72 7.13
C GLY A 25 -17.95 -4.75 7.64
N TYR A 26 -17.56 -3.50 7.91
CA TYR A 26 -18.50 -2.45 8.28
C TYR A 26 -19.42 -2.07 7.11
N ALA A 27 -18.90 -1.96 5.89
CA ALA A 27 -19.72 -1.76 4.70
C ALA A 27 -20.75 -2.88 4.49
N TYR A 28 -20.35 -4.14 4.73
CA TYR A 28 -21.25 -5.29 4.68
C TYR A 28 -22.35 -5.19 5.75
N TYR A 29 -22.01 -4.75 6.96
CA TYR A 29 -22.98 -4.52 8.03
C TYR A 29 -23.99 -3.41 7.67
N GLN A 30 -23.53 -2.33 7.03
CA GLN A 30 -24.38 -1.20 6.64
C GLN A 30 -25.36 -1.56 5.51
N ASN A 31 -24.94 -2.35 4.52
CA ASN A 31 -25.80 -2.74 3.40
C ASN A 31 -25.38 -4.10 2.79
N PRO A 32 -25.82 -5.23 3.36
CA PRO A 32 -25.39 -6.55 2.91
C PRO A 32 -25.90 -6.89 1.50
N ASP A 33 -27.07 -6.38 1.10
CA ASP A 33 -27.69 -6.68 -0.20
C ASP A 33 -26.95 -6.05 -1.38
N ASN A 34 -26.28 -4.91 -1.15
CA ASN A 34 -25.50 -4.20 -2.17
C ASN A 34 -23.98 -4.43 -2.07
N TYR A 35 -23.56 -5.43 -1.30
CA TYR A 35 -22.15 -5.67 -1.08
C TYR A 35 -21.44 -6.22 -2.33
N ASN A 36 -20.41 -5.51 -2.78
CA ASN A 36 -19.67 -5.86 -3.99
C ASN A 36 -18.33 -6.55 -3.66
N TYR A 37 -18.27 -7.88 -3.86
CA TYR A 37 -17.05 -8.66 -3.64
C TYR A 37 -15.88 -8.28 -4.57
N THR A 38 -16.15 -7.70 -5.74
CA THR A 38 -15.10 -7.20 -6.64
C THR A 38 -14.34 -6.03 -6.00
N ILE A 39 -15.05 -5.14 -5.29
CA ILE A 39 -14.41 -4.06 -4.52
C ILE A 39 -13.49 -4.65 -3.45
N LEU A 40 -13.94 -5.69 -2.72
CA LEU A 40 -13.13 -6.34 -1.69
C LEU A 40 -11.85 -6.92 -2.29
N ILE A 41 -11.97 -7.71 -3.35
CA ILE A 41 -10.81 -8.38 -3.99
C ILE A 41 -9.83 -7.34 -4.51
N LEU A 42 -10.30 -6.30 -5.20
CA LEU A 42 -9.43 -5.24 -5.72
C LEU A 42 -8.80 -4.41 -4.61
N ALA A 43 -9.51 -4.13 -3.52
CA ALA A 43 -8.96 -3.42 -2.35
C ALA A 43 -7.87 -4.26 -1.65
N LEU A 44 -8.10 -5.55 -1.46
CA LEU A 44 -7.11 -6.48 -0.90
C LEU A 44 -5.86 -6.57 -1.79
N LEU A 45 -6.04 -6.71 -3.11
CA LEU A 45 -4.92 -6.75 -4.04
C LEU A 45 -4.15 -5.42 -4.08
N THR A 46 -4.86 -4.29 -4.03
CA THR A 46 -4.25 -2.96 -4.01
C THR A 46 -3.44 -2.74 -2.74
N THR A 47 -3.98 -3.03 -1.56
CA THR A 47 -3.24 -2.86 -0.29
C THR A 47 -2.04 -3.81 -0.19
N LEU A 48 -2.17 -5.05 -0.68
CA LEU A 48 -1.04 -5.98 -0.78
C LEU A 48 0.04 -5.46 -1.72
N GLY A 49 -0.35 -4.93 -2.87
CA GLY A 49 0.56 -4.28 -3.83
C GLY A 49 1.31 -3.11 -3.18
N LEU A 50 0.62 -2.24 -2.45
CA LEU A 50 1.21 -1.11 -1.72
C LEU A 50 2.19 -1.58 -0.63
N GLN A 51 1.84 -2.63 0.13
CA GLN A 51 2.71 -3.17 1.17
C GLN A 51 3.98 -3.80 0.59
N ILE A 52 3.85 -4.58 -0.49
CA ILE A 52 4.99 -5.17 -1.19
C ILE A 52 5.85 -4.07 -1.82
N LEU A 53 5.24 -3.06 -2.43
CA LEU A 53 5.93 -1.88 -2.98
C LEU A 53 6.77 -1.20 -1.90
N SER A 54 6.19 -0.91 -0.74
CA SER A 54 6.90 -0.31 0.40
C SER A 54 8.08 -1.18 0.83
N ASN A 55 7.89 -2.50 0.94
CA ASN A 55 8.97 -3.41 1.34
C ASN A 55 10.12 -3.44 0.34
N TYR A 56 9.84 -3.48 -0.97
CA TYR A 56 10.85 -3.43 -2.03
C TYR A 56 11.56 -2.08 -2.09
N ALA A 57 10.80 -0.97 -2.02
CA ALA A 57 11.36 0.37 -1.98
C ALA A 57 12.30 0.55 -0.79
N ASN A 58 11.93 0.02 0.37
CA ASN A 58 12.76 0.02 1.55
C ASN A 58 14.03 -0.82 1.37
N ASP A 59 13.96 -2.02 0.78
CA ASP A 59 15.15 -2.87 0.59
C ASP A 59 16.12 -2.22 -0.41
N TYR A 60 15.58 -1.57 -1.44
CA TYR A 60 16.35 -0.76 -2.37
C TYR A 60 16.99 0.46 -1.69
N GLY A 61 16.18 1.34 -1.10
CA GLY A 61 16.59 2.62 -0.54
C GLY A 61 17.59 2.47 0.61
N ASP A 62 17.31 1.57 1.55
CA ASP A 62 18.17 1.32 2.71
C ASP A 62 19.45 0.57 2.30
N GLY A 63 19.34 -0.34 1.33
CA GLY A 63 20.45 -1.10 0.78
C GLY A 63 21.49 -0.21 0.09
N ILE A 64 21.05 0.74 -0.76
CA ILE A 64 21.98 1.66 -1.44
C ILE A 64 22.57 2.72 -0.50
N LYS A 65 21.82 3.13 0.54
CA LYS A 65 22.31 4.08 1.57
C LYS A 65 23.30 3.44 2.54
N GLY A 66 23.31 2.10 2.64
CA GLY A 66 24.14 1.36 3.57
C GLY A 66 23.58 1.32 5.00
N THR A 67 22.35 1.79 5.23
CA THR A 67 21.66 1.74 6.54
C THR A 67 21.57 0.31 7.06
N ASP A 68 21.47 -0.68 6.16
CA ASP A 68 21.26 -2.08 6.51
C ASP A 68 22.55 -2.91 6.72
N ARG A 69 23.75 -2.30 6.72
CA ARG A 69 25.03 -3.04 6.85
C ARG A 69 25.16 -3.83 8.16
N ASN A 70 24.65 -3.29 9.27
CA ASN A 70 24.70 -3.90 10.60
C ASN A 70 23.29 -4.17 11.16
N ARG A 71 22.33 -4.47 10.29
CA ARG A 71 20.91 -4.61 10.67
C ARG A 71 20.69 -5.79 11.62
N ILE A 72 19.95 -5.55 12.70
CA ILE A 72 19.37 -6.59 13.56
C ILE A 72 17.90 -6.74 13.16
N GLY A 73 17.51 -7.89 12.60
CA GLY A 73 16.16 -8.17 12.12
C GLY A 73 16.11 -8.96 10.82
N GLU A 74 14.99 -8.90 10.08
CA GLU A 74 14.88 -9.58 8.79
C GLU A 74 15.97 -9.12 7.82
N LYS A 75 16.65 -10.11 7.22
CA LYS A 75 17.75 -9.91 6.29
C LYS A 75 17.27 -9.17 5.04
N ARG A 76 17.97 -8.08 4.71
CA ARG A 76 17.75 -7.24 3.53
C ARG A 76 18.54 -7.77 2.35
N LEU A 77 17.88 -7.97 1.22
CA LEU A 77 18.45 -8.74 0.13
C LEU A 77 19.44 -7.94 -0.72
N VAL A 78 19.22 -6.62 -0.83
CA VAL A 78 20.16 -5.72 -1.50
C VAL A 78 21.45 -5.57 -0.68
N ALA A 79 21.31 -5.28 0.62
CA ALA A 79 22.46 -5.16 1.52
C ALA A 79 23.27 -6.46 1.64
N ALA A 80 22.60 -7.62 1.54
CA ALA A 80 23.25 -8.92 1.56
C ALA A 80 23.85 -9.38 0.22
N GLY A 81 23.72 -8.58 -0.85
CA GLY A 81 24.20 -8.94 -2.19
C GLY A 81 23.44 -10.10 -2.86
N ILE A 82 22.29 -10.51 -2.32
CA ILE A 82 21.48 -11.61 -2.87
C ILE A 82 20.67 -11.12 -4.09
N ILE A 83 20.19 -9.88 -4.04
CA ILE A 83 19.52 -9.22 -5.15
C ILE A 83 20.29 -7.92 -5.43
N THR A 84 20.60 -7.66 -6.70
CA THR A 84 21.27 -6.41 -7.07
C THR A 84 20.34 -5.20 -6.86
N ALA A 85 20.91 -4.03 -6.56
CA ALA A 85 20.13 -2.80 -6.42
C ALA A 85 19.30 -2.49 -7.67
N GLN A 86 19.83 -2.76 -8.87
CA GLN A 86 19.10 -2.56 -10.13
C GLN A 86 17.90 -3.51 -10.27
N GLN A 87 18.04 -4.79 -9.89
CA GLN A 87 16.92 -5.73 -9.88
C GLN A 87 15.83 -5.29 -8.90
N MET A 88 16.21 -4.86 -7.69
CA MET A 88 15.24 -4.41 -6.69
C MET A 88 14.54 -3.11 -7.13
N LYS A 89 15.27 -2.17 -7.78
CA LYS A 89 14.69 -0.98 -8.38
C LYS A 89 13.64 -1.34 -9.44
N ASN A 90 13.97 -2.25 -10.36
CA ASN A 90 13.04 -2.70 -11.39
C ASN A 90 11.80 -3.37 -10.78
N ALA A 91 11.98 -4.22 -9.78
CA ALA A 91 10.87 -4.85 -9.06
C ALA A 91 9.97 -3.80 -8.38
N THR A 92 10.56 -2.79 -7.73
CA THR A 92 9.83 -1.67 -7.13
C THR A 92 8.98 -0.93 -8.18
N ILE A 93 9.55 -0.62 -9.35
CA ILE A 93 8.83 0.06 -10.43
C ILE A 93 7.67 -0.81 -10.95
N ILE A 94 7.92 -2.08 -11.24
CA ILE A 94 6.91 -3.01 -11.75
C ILE A 94 5.76 -3.16 -10.75
N THR A 95 6.07 -3.39 -9.47
CA THR A 95 5.06 -3.47 -8.41
C THR A 95 4.28 -2.17 -8.29
N GLY A 96 4.93 -1.00 -8.42
CA GLY A 96 4.28 0.30 -8.42
C GLY A 96 3.27 0.45 -9.57
N VAL A 97 3.65 0.08 -10.79
CA VAL A 97 2.78 0.12 -11.97
C VAL A 97 1.59 -0.83 -11.81
N VAL A 98 1.82 -2.08 -11.38
CA VAL A 98 0.75 -3.05 -11.15
C VAL A 98 -0.23 -2.55 -10.08
N THR A 99 0.30 -2.01 -8.99
CA THR A 99 -0.52 -1.46 -7.89
C THR A 99 -1.32 -0.25 -8.34
N PHE A 100 -0.74 0.61 -9.17
CA PHE A 100 -1.44 1.75 -9.76
C PHE A 100 -2.60 1.31 -10.65
N VAL A 101 -2.39 0.31 -11.52
CA VAL A 101 -3.46 -0.25 -12.37
C VAL A 101 -4.58 -0.88 -11.53
N LEU A 102 -4.24 -1.63 -10.48
CA LEU A 102 -5.22 -2.19 -9.54
C LEU A 102 -6.02 -1.09 -8.84
N SER A 103 -5.36 -0.01 -8.41
CA SER A 103 -6.02 1.15 -7.82
C SER A 103 -6.98 1.82 -8.79
N LEU A 104 -6.61 1.97 -10.07
CA LEU A 104 -7.50 2.54 -11.09
C LEU A 104 -8.73 1.64 -11.33
N ALA A 105 -8.53 0.33 -11.39
CA ALA A 105 -9.62 -0.62 -11.51
C ALA A 105 -10.57 -0.57 -10.30
N LEU A 106 -10.03 -0.49 -9.08
CA LEU A 106 -10.81 -0.35 -7.85
C LEU A 106 -11.66 0.91 -7.86
N ILE A 107 -11.05 2.05 -8.20
CA ILE A 107 -11.73 3.35 -8.31
C ILE A 107 -12.87 3.27 -9.31
N TYR A 108 -12.61 2.70 -10.49
CA TYR A 108 -13.64 2.59 -11.54
C TYR A 108 -14.80 1.69 -11.11
N VAL A 109 -14.53 0.56 -10.46
CA VAL A 109 -15.57 -0.37 -9.98
C VAL A 109 -16.41 0.23 -8.85
N SER A 110 -15.79 1.02 -7.97
CA SER A 110 -16.48 1.68 -6.84
C SER A 110 -17.35 2.84 -7.32
N PHE A 111 -16.77 3.79 -8.05
CA PHE A 111 -17.41 5.09 -8.33
C PHE A 111 -18.07 5.19 -9.70
N GLY A 112 -17.69 4.31 -10.64
CA GLY A 112 -18.18 4.33 -12.00
C GLY A 112 -17.83 5.63 -12.74
N LYS A 113 -18.65 5.99 -13.73
CA LYS A 113 -18.49 7.22 -14.52
C LYS A 113 -19.15 8.44 -13.86
N ASP A 114 -20.13 8.20 -12.99
CA ASP A 114 -21.03 9.23 -12.49
C ASP A 114 -20.48 9.97 -11.26
N ASN A 115 -19.52 9.37 -10.53
CA ASN A 115 -18.94 9.96 -9.32
C ASN A 115 -17.50 10.46 -9.53
N PHE A 116 -17.30 11.33 -10.53
CA PHE A 116 -15.96 11.83 -10.89
C PHE A 116 -15.19 12.46 -9.71
N SER A 117 -15.86 13.21 -8.84
CA SER A 117 -15.21 13.85 -7.69
C SER A 117 -14.63 12.83 -6.70
N PHE A 118 -15.34 11.72 -6.43
CA PHE A 118 -14.82 10.65 -5.59
C PHE A 118 -13.72 9.87 -6.30
N SER A 119 -13.86 9.63 -7.61
CA SER A 119 -12.79 9.03 -8.42
C SER A 119 -11.50 9.85 -8.37
N LEU A 120 -11.60 11.17 -8.48
CA LEU A 120 -10.44 12.07 -8.39
C LEU A 120 -9.82 12.05 -6.98
N LEU A 121 -10.64 12.10 -5.93
CA LEU A 121 -10.16 12.03 -4.55
C LEU A 121 -9.39 10.72 -4.30
N PHE A 122 -9.97 9.58 -4.65
CA PHE A 122 -9.32 8.28 -4.46
C PHE A 122 -8.14 8.07 -5.38
N PHE A 123 -8.14 8.65 -6.58
CA PHE A 123 -6.97 8.68 -7.45
C PHE A 123 -5.80 9.40 -6.79
N LEU A 124 -6.04 10.59 -6.22
CA LEU A 124 -5.03 11.34 -5.50
C LEU A 124 -4.56 10.60 -4.24
N LEU A 125 -5.46 9.97 -3.48
CA LEU A 125 -5.11 9.14 -2.33
C LEU A 125 -4.27 7.92 -2.73
N GLY A 126 -4.64 7.22 -3.80
CA GLY A 126 -3.89 6.07 -4.34
C GLY A 126 -2.49 6.48 -4.79
N LEU A 127 -2.39 7.58 -5.55
CA LEU A 127 -1.10 8.13 -5.97
C LEU A 127 -0.25 8.55 -4.77
N SER A 128 -0.85 9.22 -3.78
CA SER A 128 -0.16 9.62 -2.55
C SER A 128 0.35 8.42 -1.75
N SER A 129 -0.40 7.32 -1.71
CA SER A 129 0.00 6.07 -1.05
C SER A 129 1.23 5.43 -1.73
N ILE A 130 1.27 5.41 -3.06
CA ILE A 130 2.43 4.93 -3.83
C ILE A 130 3.65 5.82 -3.57
N VAL A 131 3.47 7.14 -3.62
CA VAL A 131 4.55 8.10 -3.34
C VAL A 131 5.06 7.94 -1.91
N ALA A 132 4.17 7.80 -0.93
CA ALA A 132 4.51 7.58 0.47
C ALA A 132 5.32 6.28 0.63
N ALA A 133 4.84 5.17 0.08
CA ALA A 133 5.54 3.87 0.11
C ALA A 133 6.99 3.96 -0.40
N ILE A 134 7.23 4.75 -1.47
CA ILE A 134 8.58 4.91 -2.04
C ILE A 134 9.41 5.93 -1.24
N LYS A 135 8.86 7.10 -0.93
CA LYS A 135 9.55 8.21 -0.25
C LYS A 135 9.82 7.94 1.23
N TYR A 136 9.27 6.87 1.81
CA TYR A 136 9.59 6.43 3.16
C TYR A 136 11.11 6.27 3.35
N THR A 137 11.80 5.68 2.36
CA THR A 137 13.25 5.40 2.39
C THR A 137 14.02 5.89 1.18
N VAL A 138 13.38 6.08 0.02
CA VAL A 138 14.05 6.43 -1.23
C VAL A 138 14.16 7.94 -1.42
N GLY A 139 15.38 8.41 -1.73
CA GLY A 139 15.70 9.82 -1.98
C GLY A 139 16.41 10.51 -0.80
N LEU A 140 16.83 11.76 -1.03
CA LEU A 140 17.57 12.57 -0.06
C LEU A 140 16.70 12.97 1.14
N ASN A 141 15.44 13.34 0.90
CA ASN A 141 14.48 13.75 1.93
C ASN A 141 13.49 12.63 2.26
N ALA A 142 14.01 11.43 2.55
CA ALA A 142 13.18 10.28 2.88
C ALA A 142 12.55 10.46 4.26
N TYR A 143 11.22 10.58 4.32
CA TYR A 143 10.53 11.04 5.53
C TYR A 143 10.52 10.02 6.67
N GLY A 144 10.78 8.74 6.38
CA GLY A 144 10.96 7.69 7.40
C GLY A 144 12.17 7.96 8.31
N TYR A 145 13.11 8.78 7.86
CA TYR A 145 14.26 9.24 8.63
C TYR A 145 14.08 10.63 9.23
N SER A 146 12.92 11.25 9.05
CA SER A 146 12.60 12.61 9.51
C SER A 146 11.57 12.64 10.64
N GLY A 147 11.25 11.48 11.24
CA GLY A 147 10.28 11.37 12.33
C GLY A 147 8.81 11.32 11.91
N PHE A 148 8.50 11.44 10.61
CA PHE A 148 7.12 11.44 10.08
C PHE A 148 6.59 10.03 9.74
N GLY A 149 7.37 8.98 10.00
CA GLY A 149 7.01 7.60 9.67
C GLY A 149 5.72 7.14 10.34
N ASP A 150 5.62 7.31 11.66
CA ASP A 150 4.46 6.85 12.44
C ASP A 150 3.18 7.58 12.04
N VAL A 151 3.27 8.88 11.76
CA VAL A 151 2.15 9.69 11.26
C VAL A 151 1.66 9.17 9.91
N ALA A 152 2.58 8.88 8.99
CA ALA A 152 2.22 8.31 7.69
C ALA A 152 1.58 6.92 7.85
N VAL A 153 2.11 6.07 8.73
CA VAL A 153 1.52 4.75 9.00
C VAL A 153 0.11 4.89 9.56
N PHE A 154 -0.11 5.77 10.54
CA PHE A 154 -1.43 6.04 11.10
C PHE A 154 -2.43 6.52 10.05
N ILE A 155 -2.02 7.43 9.16
CA ILE A 155 -2.88 7.96 8.10
C ILE A 155 -3.21 6.87 7.07
N PHE A 156 -2.20 6.23 6.48
CA PHE A 156 -2.40 5.33 5.34
C PHE A 156 -2.89 3.94 5.75
N PHE A 157 -2.29 3.33 6.77
CA PHE A 157 -2.69 2.00 7.25
C PHE A 157 -3.83 2.04 8.27
N GLY A 158 -4.06 3.17 8.93
CA GLY A 158 -5.19 3.38 9.83
C GLY A 158 -6.38 4.04 9.13
N LEU A 159 -6.39 5.37 9.06
CA LEU A 159 -7.56 6.15 8.63
C LEU A 159 -7.98 5.86 7.19
N VAL A 160 -7.07 5.97 6.23
CA VAL A 160 -7.36 5.76 4.80
C VAL A 160 -7.74 4.30 4.55
N SER A 161 -7.04 3.36 5.17
CA SER A 161 -7.35 1.92 5.03
C SER A 161 -8.75 1.59 5.52
N VAL A 162 -9.13 2.02 6.74
CA VAL A 162 -10.43 1.68 7.32
C VAL A 162 -11.57 2.51 6.70
N LEU A 163 -11.47 3.84 6.79
CA LEU A 163 -12.54 4.73 6.34
C LEU A 163 -12.66 4.75 4.81
N GLY A 164 -11.51 4.77 4.11
CA GLY A 164 -11.49 4.70 2.66
C GLY A 164 -12.05 3.37 2.15
N SER A 165 -11.71 2.25 2.80
CA SER A 165 -12.28 0.95 2.41
C SER A 165 -13.78 0.90 2.60
N ASN A 166 -14.34 1.44 3.69
CA ASN A 166 -15.79 1.53 3.85
C ASN A 166 -16.42 2.43 2.77
N PHE A 167 -15.82 3.61 2.56
CA PHE A 167 -16.32 4.61 1.63
C PHE A 167 -16.41 4.09 0.20
N LEU A 168 -15.51 3.19 -0.24
CA LEU A 168 -15.58 2.55 -1.56
C LEU A 168 -16.91 1.83 -1.84
N TYR A 169 -17.67 1.44 -0.81
CA TYR A 169 -18.96 0.78 -0.96
C TYR A 169 -20.12 1.74 -0.85
N VAL A 170 -20.09 2.61 0.17
CA VAL A 170 -21.27 3.38 0.58
C VAL A 170 -21.22 4.84 0.14
N HIS A 171 -20.06 5.35 -0.24
CA HIS A 171 -19.84 6.74 -0.71
C HIS A 171 -20.21 7.84 0.30
N PHE A 172 -20.29 7.51 1.59
CA PHE A 172 -20.39 8.46 2.70
C PHE A 172 -19.64 7.93 3.93
N LEU A 173 -19.40 8.81 4.92
CA LEU A 173 -18.86 8.42 6.22
C LEU A 173 -19.96 8.53 7.27
N ASP A 174 -20.16 7.46 8.03
CA ASP A 174 -21.07 7.45 9.16
C ASP A 174 -20.32 7.89 10.43
N TRP A 175 -20.87 8.87 11.12
CA TRP A 175 -20.28 9.48 12.32
C TRP A 175 -21.17 9.30 13.56
N LYS A 176 -22.25 8.52 13.43
CA LYS A 176 -23.27 8.36 14.47
C LYS A 176 -22.95 7.21 15.42
#